data_AF-A0A3D2SIL1-F1
#
_entry.id   AF-A0A3D2SIL1-F1
#
_cell.length_a   1.000
_cell.length_b   1.000
_cell.length_c   1.000
_cell.angle_alpha   90.00
_cell.angle_beta   90.00
_cell.angle_gamma   90.00
#
_symmetry.space_group_name_H-M   'P 1'
#
loop_
_entity.id
_entity.type
_entity.pdbx_description
1 polymer ?
#
loop_
_entity_poly.entity_id
_entity_poly.type
_entity_poly.pdbx_seq_one_letter_code
_entity_poly.pdbx_strand_id
1 'polypeptide(L)'
;MFNSIRSSKVINTKLHDNSRERISARVSHEIYAVISKAAEVTGQTINSFMVQSALQQAQDTIDKHNMQWINVTEDQAGWLQAKLEEPAIVNPYLQDALRLYEETANNVSNISNSIRRYGKTGDQ
;
A
#
# COMPACT_ATOMS: atom_id res chain seq x y z
N MET A 1 31.96 -10.51 -0.65
CA MET A 1 31.35 -10.74 0.69
C MET A 1 30.40 -9.59 0.99
N PHE A 2 29.13 -9.71 0.63
CA PHE A 2 28.10 -8.69 0.92
C PHE A 2 27.12 -9.31 1.91
N ASN A 3 26.95 -8.69 3.08
CA ASN A 3 26.03 -9.17 4.08
C ASN A 3 25.24 -8.04 4.73
N SER A 4 23.98 -8.37 4.99
CA SER A 4 23.04 -7.72 5.90
C SER A 4 22.24 -6.51 5.38
N ILE A 5 21.21 -6.89 4.62
CA ILE A 5 19.85 -6.35 4.67
C ILE A 5 19.48 -6.02 6.13
N ARG A 6 19.13 -4.75 6.41
CA ARG A 6 18.32 -4.41 7.59
C ARG A 6 17.09 -3.62 7.20
N SER A 7 15.96 -4.30 7.41
CA SER A 7 14.77 -3.76 8.06
C SER A 7 13.87 -2.84 7.24
N SER A 8 13.40 -3.33 6.09
CA SER A 8 12.07 -2.94 5.62
C SER A 8 11.03 -3.51 6.58
N LYS A 9 10.59 -2.65 7.48
CA LYS A 9 9.23 -2.55 8.02
C LYS A 9 8.44 -3.86 8.03
N VAL A 10 8.35 -4.41 9.24
CA VAL A 10 7.47 -5.49 9.69
C VAL A 10 6.07 -5.36 9.04
N ILE A 11 5.89 -5.99 7.88
CA ILE A 11 4.57 -6.40 7.43
C ILE A 11 4.16 -7.50 8.40
N ASN A 12 3.18 -7.17 9.22
CA ASN A 12 2.56 -8.01 10.23
C ASN A 12 2.23 -9.40 9.66
N THR A 13 3.15 -10.35 9.75
CA THR A 13 2.82 -11.77 9.68
C THR A 13 2.40 -12.21 11.08
N LYS A 14 1.29 -11.65 11.58
CA LYS A 14 0.56 -12.33 12.65
C LYS A 14 -0.20 -13.49 12.00
N LEU A 15 0.40 -14.66 12.16
CA LEU A 15 -0.26 -15.96 12.40
C LEU A 15 -1.17 -16.46 11.28
N HIS A 16 -0.81 -17.61 10.68
CA HIS A 16 -1.83 -18.53 10.16
C HIS A 16 -2.59 -19.12 11.36
N ASP A 17 -3.35 -18.27 12.04
CA ASP A 17 -4.50 -18.70 12.79
C ASP A 17 -5.52 -19.14 11.73
N ASN A 18 -5.93 -20.40 11.74
CA ASN A 18 -7.04 -20.88 10.88
C ASN A 18 -8.39 -20.30 11.37
N SER A 19 -8.38 -19.09 11.93
CA SER A 19 -9.57 -18.39 12.36
C SER A 19 -10.33 -17.90 11.13
N ARG A 20 -11.41 -18.60 10.84
CA ARG A 20 -12.37 -18.21 9.81
C ARG A 20 -13.23 -17.08 10.37
N GLU A 21 -13.02 -15.88 9.87
CA GLU A 21 -13.90 -14.76 10.15
C GLU A 21 -15.24 -14.93 9.40
N ARG A 22 -16.35 -14.51 10.02
CA ARG A 22 -17.70 -14.64 9.43
C ARG A 22 -18.23 -13.28 9.02
N ILE A 23 -18.65 -13.18 7.76
CA ILE A 23 -19.40 -12.03 7.24
C ILE A 23 -20.89 -12.32 7.42
N SER A 24 -21.60 -11.47 8.16
CA SER A 24 -23.05 -11.62 8.42
C SER A 24 -23.77 -10.29 8.19
N ALA A 25 -24.79 -10.30 7.34
CA ALA A 25 -25.63 -9.14 7.05
C ALA A 25 -27.10 -9.57 6.89
N ARG A 26 -28.02 -8.68 7.28
CA ARG A 26 -29.45 -8.84 7.00
C ARG A 26 -29.78 -8.08 5.72
N VAL A 27 -30.45 -8.74 4.79
CA VAL A 27 -30.86 -8.18 3.51
C VAL A 27 -32.38 -8.24 3.38
N SER A 28 -32.97 -7.27 2.68
CA SER A 28 -34.39 -7.32 2.32
C SER A 28 -34.64 -8.42 1.29
N HIS A 29 -35.91 -8.79 1.11
CA HIS A 29 -36.30 -9.80 0.14
C HIS A 29 -35.88 -9.43 -1.30
N GLU A 30 -36.03 -8.16 -1.68
CA GLU A 30 -35.66 -7.66 -3.01
C GLU A 30 -34.17 -7.84 -3.30
N ILE A 31 -33.31 -7.46 -2.34
CA ILE A 31 -31.85 -7.63 -2.46
C ILE A 31 -31.50 -9.10 -2.57
N TYR A 32 -32.11 -9.95 -1.74
CA TYR A 32 -31.88 -11.39 -1.77
C TYR A 32 -32.25 -12.01 -3.13
N ALA A 33 -33.38 -11.60 -3.72
CA ALA A 33 -33.83 -12.10 -5.02
C ALA A 33 -32.82 -11.77 -6.14
N VAL A 34 -32.29 -10.55 -6.15
CA VAL A 34 -31.29 -10.11 -7.14
C VAL A 34 -29.99 -10.91 -7.00
N ILE A 35 -29.47 -11.04 -5.77
CA ILE A 35 -28.23 -11.79 -5.51
C ILE A 35 -28.42 -13.26 -5.85
N SER A 36 -29.56 -13.85 -5.51
CA SER A 36 -29.90 -15.24 -5.85
C SER A 36 -29.89 -15.46 -7.37
N LYS A 37 -30.48 -14.53 -8.13
CA LYS A 37 -30.48 -14.61 -9.59
C LYS A 37 -29.08 -14.49 -10.18
N ALA A 38 -28.25 -13.58 -9.67
CA ALA A 38 -26.87 -13.43 -10.12
C ALA A 38 -26.02 -14.67 -9.82
N ALA A 39 -26.21 -15.28 -8.64
CA ALA A 39 -25.57 -16.53 -8.27
C ALA A 39 -25.99 -17.69 -9.19
N GLU A 40 -27.28 -17.79 -9.53
CA GLU A 40 -27.80 -18.77 -10.48
C GLU A 40 -27.15 -18.61 -11.88
N VAL A 41 -27.10 -17.38 -12.40
CA VAL A 41 -26.51 -17.08 -13.72
C VAL A 41 -25.03 -17.44 -13.77
N THR A 42 -24.31 -17.26 -12.67
CA THR A 42 -22.88 -17.58 -12.56
C THR A 42 -22.60 -19.03 -12.19
N GLY A 43 -23.63 -19.84 -11.93
CA GLY A 43 -23.48 -21.25 -11.55
C GLY A 43 -22.87 -21.44 -10.16
N GLN A 44 -23.03 -20.47 -9.26
CA GLN A 44 -22.46 -20.49 -7.92
C GLN A 44 -23.54 -20.44 -6.84
N THR A 45 -23.18 -20.82 -5.60
CA THR A 45 -24.05 -20.57 -4.45
C THR A 45 -24.07 -19.07 -4.10
N ILE A 46 -25.16 -18.62 -3.47
CA ILE A 46 -25.32 -17.23 -3.01
C ILE A 46 -24.13 -16.77 -2.17
N ASN A 47 -23.68 -17.61 -1.22
CA ASN A 47 -22.55 -17.29 -0.36
C ASN A 47 -21.24 -17.13 -1.14
N SER A 48 -20.97 -18.03 -2.10
CA SER A 48 -19.78 -17.94 -2.96
C SER A 48 -19.81 -16.67 -3.81
N PHE A 49 -20.95 -16.40 -4.44
CA PHE A 49 -21.15 -15.22 -5.27
C PHE A 49 -20.95 -13.92 -4.47
N MET A 50 -21.51 -13.85 -3.26
CA MET A 50 -21.33 -12.68 -2.38
C MET A 50 -19.87 -12.48 -1.99
N VAL A 51 -19.16 -13.53 -1.60
CA VAL A 51 -17.75 -13.43 -1.20
C VAL A 51 -16.89 -12.99 -2.38
N GLN A 52 -17.07 -13.59 -3.57
CA GLN A 52 -16.31 -13.20 -4.76
C GLN A 52 -16.61 -11.77 -5.20
N SER A 53 -17.89 -11.38 -5.23
CA SER A 53 -18.29 -10.03 -5.61
C SER A 53 -17.77 -8.97 -4.63
N ALA A 54 -17.85 -9.26 -3.32
CA ALA A 54 -17.32 -8.38 -2.29
C ALA A 54 -15.80 -8.24 -2.38
N LEU A 55 -15.09 -9.34 -2.64
CA LEU A 55 -13.63 -9.33 -2.82
C LEU A 55 -13.23 -8.48 -4.03
N GLN A 56 -13.89 -8.68 -5.18
CA GLN A 56 -13.61 -7.90 -6.39
C GLN A 56 -13.86 -6.41 -6.14
N GLN A 57 -15.02 -6.06 -5.59
CA GLN A 57 -15.36 -4.67 -5.29
C GLN A 57 -14.39 -4.05 -4.28
N ALA A 58 -13.94 -4.82 -3.27
CA ALA A 58 -12.96 -4.36 -2.30
C ALA A 58 -11.61 -4.08 -2.97
N GLN A 59 -11.13 -4.99 -3.83
CA GLN A 59 -9.88 -4.80 -4.57
C GLN A 59 -9.96 -3.56 -5.47
N ASP A 60 -11.02 -3.42 -6.26
CA ASP A 60 -11.21 -2.26 -7.13
C ASP A 60 -11.27 -0.94 -6.33
N THR A 61 -11.87 -0.98 -5.13
CA THR A 61 -11.95 0.18 -4.24
C THR A 61 -10.58 0.54 -3.67
N ILE A 62 -9.83 -0.47 -3.21
CA ILE A 62 -8.47 -0.31 -2.72
C ILE A 62 -7.58 0.27 -3.83
N ASP A 63 -7.64 -0.29 -5.03
CA ASP A 63 -6.80 0.14 -6.15
C ASP A 63 -7.12 1.56 -6.59
N LYS A 64 -8.41 1.94 -6.61
CA LYS A 64 -8.86 3.33 -6.85
C LYS A 64 -8.29 4.31 -5.83
N HIS A 65 -8.25 3.91 -4.55
CA HIS A 65 -7.80 4.78 -3.47
C HIS A 65 -6.28 4.81 -3.31
N ASN A 66 -5.58 3.71 -3.60
CA ASN A 66 -4.14 3.58 -3.42
C ASN A 66 -3.30 4.27 -4.50
N MET A 67 -3.89 5.11 -5.35
CA MET A 67 -3.20 5.81 -6.44
C MET A 67 -2.41 4.86 -7.36
N GLN A 68 -2.83 3.61 -7.49
CA GLN A 68 -2.17 2.68 -8.43
C GLN A 68 -2.48 3.06 -9.89
N TRP A 69 -3.47 3.93 -10.10
CA TRP A 69 -3.81 4.52 -11.38
C TRP A 69 -3.67 6.04 -11.32
N ILE A 70 -2.70 6.58 -12.03
CA ILE A 70 -2.67 8.00 -12.40
C ILE A 70 -3.53 8.11 -13.66
N ASN A 71 -4.74 8.65 -13.52
CA ASN A 71 -5.57 8.97 -14.69
C ASN A 71 -4.95 10.18 -15.38
N VAL A 72 -4.29 9.95 -16.51
CA VAL A 72 -3.72 10.99 -17.37
C VAL A 72 -4.55 11.10 -18.64
N THR A 73 -4.78 12.32 -19.12
CA THR A 73 -5.30 12.51 -20.49
C THR A 73 -4.20 12.17 -21.49
N GLU A 74 -4.56 11.98 -22.76
CA GLU A 74 -3.60 11.66 -23.82
C GLU A 74 -2.46 12.69 -23.90
N ASP A 75 -2.78 13.98 -23.80
CA ASP A 75 -1.79 15.06 -23.75
C ASP A 75 -0.86 14.96 -22.53
N GLN A 76 -1.38 14.60 -21.37
CA GLN A 76 -0.59 14.44 -20.14
C GLN A 76 0.30 13.20 -20.20
N ALA A 77 -0.18 12.12 -20.85
CA ALA A 77 0.62 10.93 -21.11
C ALA A 77 1.78 11.24 -22.06
N GLY A 78 1.53 11.98 -23.14
CA GLY A 78 2.55 12.43 -24.08
C GLY A 78 3.59 13.35 -23.42
N TRP A 79 3.14 14.29 -22.58
CA TRP A 79 4.02 15.13 -21.77
C TRP A 79 4.90 14.30 -20.82
N LEU A 80 4.31 13.33 -20.11
CA LEU A 80 5.03 12.48 -19.17
C LEU A 80 6.05 11.61 -19.90
N GLN A 81 5.68 11.00 -21.03
CA GLN A 81 6.57 10.21 -21.86
C GLN A 81 7.79 11.03 -22.30
N ALA A 82 7.57 12.23 -22.83
CA ALA A 82 8.66 13.12 -23.25
C ALA A 82 9.61 13.45 -22.08
N LYS A 83 9.09 13.59 -20.85
CA LYS A 83 9.89 13.85 -19.65
C LYS A 83 10.61 12.63 -19.09
N LEU A 84 10.14 11.42 -19.38
CA LEU A 84 10.86 10.18 -19.04
C LEU A 84 12.01 9.92 -20.01
N GLU A 85 11.83 10.24 -21.29
CA GLU A 85 12.86 10.09 -22.34
C GLU A 85 13.95 11.17 -22.23
N GLU A 86 13.58 12.41 -21.92
CA GLU A 86 14.50 13.51 -21.64
C GLU A 86 14.27 14.06 -20.22
N PRO A 87 14.91 13.48 -19.20
CA PRO A 87 14.77 13.96 -17.83
C PRO A 87 15.28 15.40 -17.72
N ALA A 88 14.43 16.28 -17.22
CA ALA A 88 14.78 17.69 -17.05
C ALA A 88 15.95 17.87 -16.07
N ILE A 89 16.78 18.88 -16.32
CA ILE A 89 17.85 19.28 -15.40
C ILE A 89 17.22 19.64 -14.05
N VAL A 90 17.75 19.04 -12.98
CA VAL A 90 17.22 19.21 -11.63
C VAL A 90 17.31 20.69 -11.22
N ASN A 91 16.16 21.27 -10.90
CA ASN A 91 16.03 22.64 -10.45
C ASN A 91 16.92 22.90 -9.21
N PRO A 92 17.70 24.00 -9.15
CA PRO A 92 18.50 24.38 -7.97
C PRO A 92 17.74 24.34 -6.65
N TYR A 93 16.46 24.76 -6.63
CA TYR A 93 15.63 24.72 -5.42
C TYR A 93 15.36 23.28 -4.94
N LEU A 94 15.25 22.31 -5.87
CA LEU A 94 15.09 20.90 -5.52
C LEU A 94 16.41 20.31 -4.98
N GLN A 95 17.55 20.77 -5.48
CA GLN A 95 18.86 20.37 -4.96
C GLN A 95 19.07 20.89 -3.53
N ASP A 96 18.69 22.14 -3.27
CA ASP A 96 18.74 22.71 -1.92
C ASP A 96 17.81 21.96 -0.96
N ALA A 97 16.57 21.66 -1.38
CA ALA A 97 15.62 20.89 -0.57
C ALA A 97 16.13 19.46 -0.28
N LEU A 98 16.75 18.81 -1.27
CA LEU A 98 17.36 17.49 -1.09
C LEU A 98 18.52 17.54 -0.07
N ARG A 99 19.39 18.55 -0.17
CA ARG A 99 20.50 18.76 0.78
C ARG A 99 19.99 18.91 2.22
N LEU A 100 18.97 19.74 2.43
CA LEU A 100 18.35 19.94 3.75
C LEU A 100 17.73 18.65 4.30
N TYR A 101 17.09 17.85 3.43
CA TYR A 101 16.54 16.55 3.81
C TYR A 101 17.65 15.57 4.23
N GLU A 102 18.73 15.46 3.46
CA GLU A 102 19.86 14.59 3.78
C GLU A 102 20.54 14.99 5.10
N GLU A 103 20.76 16.29 5.33
CA GLU A 103 21.32 16.81 6.57
C GLU A 103 20.45 16.47 7.79
N THR A 104 19.13 16.64 7.68
CA THR A 104 18.19 16.31 8.77
C THR A 104 18.06 14.80 9.00
N ALA A 105 17.97 13.99 7.95
CA ALA A 105 17.89 12.53 8.06
C ALA A 105 19.18 11.94 8.68
N ASN A 106 20.35 12.46 8.28
CA ASN A 106 21.63 12.05 8.85
C ASN A 106 21.78 12.53 10.30
N ASN A 107 21.26 13.70 10.66
CA ASN A 107 21.25 14.20 12.03
C ASN A 107 20.39 13.30 12.95
N VAL A 108 19.20 12.89 12.51
CA VAL A 108 18.34 11.94 13.26
C VAL A 108 19.03 10.58 13.47
N SER A 109 19.76 10.07 12.47
CA SER A 109 20.57 8.85 12.58
C SER A 109 21.72 9.00 13.59
N ASN A 110 22.38 10.17 13.59
CA ASN A 110 23.47 10.48 14.52
C ASN A 110 22.99 10.66 15.97
N ILE A 111 21.83 11.26 16.20
CA ILE A 111 21.18 11.35 17.52
C ILE A 111 20.81 9.95 18.04
N SER A 112 20.28 9.08 17.17
CA SER A 112 19.91 7.70 17.53
C SER A 112 21.14 6.86 17.91
N ASN A 113 22.28 7.12 17.27
CA ASN A 113 23.55 6.43 17.56
C ASN A 113 24.30 6.99 18.78
N SER A 114 24.11 8.25 19.15
CA SER A 114 24.64 8.78 20.41
C SER A 114 23.85 8.24 21.60
N ILE A 115 22.51 8.18 21.54
CA ILE A 115 21.66 7.64 22.62
C ILE A 115 21.97 6.16 22.90
N ARG A 116 22.21 5.33 21.88
CA ARG A 116 22.61 3.93 22.08
C ARG A 116 24.00 3.74 22.70
N ARG A 117 24.90 4.72 22.58
CA ARG A 117 26.26 4.64 23.16
C ARG A 117 26.31 5.10 24.62
N TYR A 118 25.33 5.86 25.10
CA TYR A 118 25.23 6.29 26.50
C TYR A 118 24.37 5.38 27.39
N GLY A 119 23.74 4.34 26.83
CA GLY A 119 22.95 3.35 27.58
C GLY A 119 23.66 2.03 27.90
N LYS A 120 24.97 1.90 27.62
CA LYS A 120 25.75 0.66 27.84
C LYS A 120 26.90 0.83 28.83
N THR A 121 26.72 1.69 29.82
CA THR A 121 27.64 1.87 30.94
C THR A 121 26.80 2.01 32.21
N GLY A 122 26.34 0.88 32.72
CA GLY A 122 25.46 0.83 33.88
C GLY A 122 24.92 -0.58 34.11
N ASP A 123 25.82 -1.56 34.19
CA ASP A 123 25.63 -2.75 35.03
C ASP A 123 26.98 -3.48 35.15
N GLN A 124 27.67 -3.18 36.25
CA GLN A 124 28.70 -4.00 36.90
C GLN A 124 28.29 -4.06 38.36
#